data_AF-A0A015LLL3-F1
#
_entry.id   AF-A0A015LLL3-F1
#
_cell.length_a   1.000
_cell.length_b   1.000
_cell.length_c   1.000
_cell.angle_alpha   90.00
_cell.angle_beta   90.00
_cell.angle_gamma   90.00
#
_symmetry.space_group_name_H-M   'P 1'
#
loop_
_entity.id
_entity.type
_entity.pdbx_description
1 polymer ?
#
loop_
_entity_poly.entity_id
_entity_poly.type
_entity_poly.pdbx_seq_one_letter_code
_entity_poly.pdbx_strand_id
1 'polypeptide(L)'
;MLKNCLKFYENYQKEIKNQRELINDLSTRVENLEIHFNKNDQDIKKFKQEFYYLFKSNNRFNNVIDDDDDDKEIILNNNPKFIKSLKVESQESQENISSKLDRIHFKIQNIIIRRESLGKIIKKRNFKVLSYNFTRDELIQYTKSENFITLNNDIKRIINNLINKMLQDELTNLKDKNSIWEDNEDASSNLGDNAKNVEDVNSNRGNNHANIHDNIHDNIHDKDNIHDNNHDNNHDKDNIHDNIHDNIQDIHDNNHDNNRDNNHNNNPDNNHDDNINIHDNNYQETIPILETLHSQIQQIIVQKGILGYKVRLRHFKALLEKYFTIGDFIQYSKTNKFYSLNDNSQRLINLFIHKNLTLEFEQENMILSQNLEEYIKRGLIPELPLKYNNYTEYRKSGMFHGLKKNLKRNVEKLVELEERLANDK
;
A
#
# COMPACT_ATOMS: atom_id res chain seq x y z
N MET A 1 -25.79 59.43 55.74
CA MET A 1 -25.02 58.15 55.71
C MET A 1 -25.94 56.94 55.55
N LEU A 2 -26.89 56.70 56.46
CA LEU A 2 -27.79 55.53 56.43
C LEU A 2 -28.53 55.30 55.09
N LYS A 3 -29.07 56.36 54.48
CA LYS A 3 -29.78 56.28 53.18
C LYS A 3 -28.90 55.78 52.03
N ASN A 4 -27.61 56.14 52.03
CA ASN A 4 -26.67 55.70 50.99
C ASN A 4 -26.29 54.22 51.17
N CYS A 5 -26.15 53.78 52.43
CA CYS A 5 -25.92 52.36 52.75
C CYS A 5 -27.12 51.50 52.32
N LEU A 6 -28.35 51.97 52.54
CA LEU A 6 -29.57 51.25 52.12
C LEU A 6 -29.64 51.11 50.60
N LYS A 7 -29.41 52.20 49.86
CA LYS A 7 -29.42 52.21 48.40
C LYS A 7 -28.32 51.31 47.81
N PHE A 8 -27.13 51.30 48.43
CA PHE A 8 -26.06 50.39 48.04
C PHE A 8 -26.46 48.92 48.24
N TYR A 9 -27.07 48.59 49.39
CA TYR A 9 -27.55 47.24 49.67
C TYR A 9 -28.65 46.79 48.70
N GLU A 10 -29.62 47.64 48.38
CA GLU A 10 -30.67 47.34 47.39
C GLU A 10 -30.08 47.07 45.99
N ASN A 11 -29.12 47.88 45.55
CA ASN A 11 -28.43 47.66 44.27
C ASN A 11 -27.66 46.33 44.28
N TYR A 12 -26.98 46.01 45.38
CA TYR A 12 -26.24 44.76 45.52
C TYR A 12 -27.18 43.54 45.48
N GLN A 13 -28.33 43.60 46.14
CA GLN A 13 -29.35 42.54 46.09
C GLN A 13 -29.93 42.35 44.68
N LYS A 14 -30.14 43.45 43.95
CA LYS A 14 -30.59 43.39 42.55
C LYS A 14 -29.56 42.73 41.64
N GLU A 15 -28.28 43.06 41.84
CA GLU A 15 -27.17 42.45 41.10
C GLU A 15 -27.07 40.94 41.37
N ILE A 16 -27.15 40.52 42.64
CA ILE A 16 -27.19 39.09 43.00
C ILE A 16 -28.35 38.37 42.32
N LYS A 17 -29.54 38.98 42.31
CA LYS A 17 -30.72 38.40 41.66
C LYS A 17 -30.49 38.21 40.15
N ASN A 18 -29.98 39.24 39.47
CA ASN A 18 -29.66 39.17 38.05
C ASN A 18 -28.62 38.08 37.75
N GLN A 19 -27.56 37.98 38.56
CA GLN A 19 -26.54 36.95 38.39
C GLN A 19 -27.09 35.54 38.59
N ARG A 20 -27.98 35.35 39.58
CA ARG A 20 -28.66 34.07 39.79
C ARG A 20 -29.54 33.68 38.60
N GLU A 21 -30.28 34.63 38.03
CA GLU A 21 -31.09 34.40 36.82
C GLU A 21 -30.21 34.01 35.62
N LEU A 22 -29.07 34.68 35.41
CA LEU A 22 -28.11 34.35 34.36
C LEU A 22 -27.49 32.95 34.54
N ILE A 23 -27.13 32.58 35.77
CA ILE A 23 -26.58 31.24 36.06
C ILE A 23 -27.61 30.15 35.75
N ASN A 24 -28.89 30.39 36.08
CA ASN A 24 -29.96 29.44 35.80
C ASN A 24 -30.22 29.29 34.29
N ASP A 25 -30.19 30.39 33.53
CA ASP A 25 -30.30 30.36 32.07
C ASP A 25 -29.14 29.57 31.43
N LEU A 26 -27.90 29.85 31.85
CA LEU A 26 -26.73 29.13 31.36
C LEU A 26 -26.78 27.64 31.71
N SER A 27 -27.20 27.29 32.92
CA SER A 27 -27.34 25.88 33.34
C SER A 27 -28.35 25.15 32.46
N THR A 28 -29.49 25.77 32.18
CA THR A 28 -30.52 25.23 31.27
C THR A 28 -29.99 25.04 29.85
N ARG A 29 -29.17 25.97 29.35
CA ARG A 29 -28.55 25.87 28.01
C ARG A 29 -27.52 24.75 27.93
N VAL A 30 -26.73 24.54 28.99
CA VAL A 30 -25.76 23.44 29.06
C VAL A 30 -26.48 22.09 29.04
N GLU A 31 -27.54 21.94 29.84
CA GLU A 31 -28.35 20.72 29.86
C GLU A 31 -28.96 20.41 28.48
N ASN A 32 -29.49 21.42 27.79
CA ASN A 32 -30.01 21.26 26.43
C ASN A 32 -28.93 20.84 25.41
N LEU A 33 -27.70 21.37 25.54
CA LEU A 33 -26.58 20.98 24.69
C LEU A 33 -26.14 19.54 24.95
N GLU A 34 -26.14 19.11 26.20
CA GLU A 34 -25.82 17.73 26.59
C GLU A 34 -26.84 16.74 26.03
N ILE A 35 -28.14 17.07 26.12
CA ILE A 35 -29.22 16.28 25.49
C ILE A 35 -29.02 16.19 23.97
N HIS A 36 -28.70 17.31 23.31
CA HIS A 36 -28.48 17.35 21.87
C HIS A 36 -27.24 16.54 21.44
N PHE A 37 -26.15 16.63 22.21
CA PHE A 37 -24.92 15.86 21.96
C PHE A 37 -25.17 14.36 22.10
N ASN A 38 -25.87 13.94 23.15
CA ASN A 38 -26.24 12.54 23.38
C ASN A 38 -27.12 11.99 22.26
N LYS A 39 -28.09 12.78 21.77
CA LYS A 39 -28.91 12.41 20.61
C LYS A 39 -28.08 12.24 19.34
N ASN A 40 -27.18 13.18 19.05
CA ASN A 40 -26.29 13.09 17.89
C ASN A 40 -25.36 11.87 17.96
N ASP A 41 -24.82 11.53 19.14
CA ASP A 41 -24.00 10.33 19.29
C ASP A 41 -24.79 9.04 19.04
N GLN A 42 -26.05 8.99 19.49
CA GLN A 42 -26.97 7.89 19.18
C GLN A 42 -27.26 7.79 17.69
N ASP A 43 -27.53 8.91 17.01
CA ASP A 43 -27.79 8.95 15.57
C ASP A 43 -26.55 8.51 14.77
N ILE A 44 -25.34 8.92 15.18
CA ILE A 44 -24.08 8.47 14.57
C ILE A 44 -23.86 6.97 14.78
N LYS A 45 -24.14 6.44 15.97
CA LYS A 45 -24.07 4.99 16.26
C LYS A 45 -25.05 4.20 15.39
N LYS A 46 -26.29 4.68 15.28
CA LYS A 46 -27.32 4.09 14.42
C LYS A 46 -26.90 4.10 12.95
N PHE A 47 -26.41 5.22 12.44
CA PHE A 47 -25.90 5.34 11.08
C PHE A 47 -24.74 4.37 10.81
N LYS A 48 -23.78 4.25 11.73
CA LYS A 48 -22.67 3.28 11.60
C LYS A 48 -23.17 1.84 11.53
N GLN A 49 -24.18 1.51 12.32
CA GLN A 49 -24.79 0.18 12.32
C GLN A 49 -25.54 -0.11 11.02
N GLU A 50 -26.36 0.83 10.54
CA GLU A 50 -27.06 0.73 9.25
C GLU A 50 -26.07 0.59 8.09
N PHE A 51 -25.01 1.41 8.09
CA PHE A 51 -23.95 1.36 7.10
C PHE A 51 -23.21 0.02 7.11
N TYR A 52 -22.90 -0.53 8.29
CA TYR A 52 -22.29 -1.85 8.43
C TYR A 52 -23.17 -2.95 7.82
N TYR A 53 -24.48 -2.94 8.07
CA TYR A 53 -25.40 -3.93 7.50
C TYR A 53 -25.55 -3.79 5.98
N LEU A 54 -25.59 -2.57 5.45
CA LEU A 54 -25.57 -2.32 4.00
C LEU A 54 -24.37 -2.98 3.31
N PHE A 55 -23.18 -2.81 3.88
CA PHE A 55 -21.96 -3.44 3.33
C PHE A 55 -21.91 -4.94 3.54
N LYS A 56 -22.37 -5.45 4.69
CA LYS A 56 -22.42 -6.89 4.96
C LYS A 56 -23.38 -7.62 4.02
N SER A 57 -24.52 -7.01 3.69
CA SER A 57 -25.48 -7.55 2.73
C SER A 57 -24.91 -7.60 1.31
N ASN A 58 -24.14 -6.59 0.89
CA ASN A 58 -23.48 -6.58 -0.42
C ASN A 58 -22.37 -7.65 -0.54
N ASN A 59 -21.71 -8.02 0.56
CA ASN A 59 -20.70 -9.09 0.53
C ASN A 59 -21.29 -10.50 0.50
N ARG A 60 -22.55 -10.71 0.91
CA ARG A 60 -23.20 -12.03 0.82
C ARG A 60 -23.50 -12.46 -0.62
N PHE A 61 -23.67 -11.51 -1.54
CA PHE A 61 -23.91 -11.83 -2.96
C PHE A 61 -22.65 -12.31 -3.70
N ASN A 62 -21.45 -12.11 -3.16
CA ASN A 62 -20.20 -12.52 -3.81
C ASN A 62 -19.69 -13.91 -3.38
N ASN A 63 -20.32 -14.56 -2.40
CA ASN A 63 -19.84 -15.84 -1.84
C ASN A 63 -20.75 -17.04 -2.14
N VAL A 64 -21.71 -16.91 -3.05
CA VAL A 64 -22.68 -18.00 -3.36
C VAL A 64 -22.46 -18.59 -4.76
N ILE A 65 -21.36 -18.28 -5.46
CA ILE A 65 -21.17 -18.69 -6.86
C ILE A 65 -20.16 -19.84 -7.06
N ASP A 66 -19.40 -20.29 -6.06
CA ASP A 66 -18.23 -21.17 -6.34
C ASP A 66 -18.25 -22.61 -5.76
N ASP A 67 -19.41 -23.20 -5.38
CA ASP A 67 -19.40 -24.54 -4.73
C ASP A 67 -20.30 -25.64 -5.34
N ASP A 68 -20.83 -25.50 -6.57
CA ASP A 68 -21.77 -26.52 -7.15
C ASP A 68 -21.37 -27.04 -8.56
N ASP A 69 -20.10 -27.39 -8.81
CA ASP A 69 -19.66 -27.82 -10.15
C ASP A 69 -18.85 -29.14 -10.25
N ASP A 70 -18.97 -30.06 -9.28
CA ASP A 70 -18.18 -31.33 -9.32
C ASP A 70 -18.96 -32.65 -9.54
N ASP A 71 -20.29 -32.68 -9.72
CA ASP A 71 -21.02 -33.96 -9.83
C ASP A 71 -22.11 -34.03 -10.93
N LYS A 72 -21.78 -33.66 -12.18
CA LYS A 72 -22.61 -34.04 -13.34
C LYS A 72 -21.80 -34.45 -14.56
N GLU A 73 -21.25 -35.66 -14.52
CA GLU A 73 -20.96 -36.41 -15.73
C GLU A 73 -21.68 -37.76 -15.70
N ILE A 74 -22.15 -38.17 -16.88
CA ILE A 74 -22.67 -39.49 -17.28
C ILE A 74 -24.21 -39.60 -17.40
N ILE A 75 -24.60 -39.89 -18.65
CA ILE A 75 -25.77 -40.64 -19.19
C ILE A 75 -26.63 -39.86 -20.23
N LEU A 76 -26.69 -40.44 -21.45
CA LEU A 76 -27.60 -40.30 -22.61
C LEU A 76 -27.26 -39.18 -23.62
N ASN A 77 -26.59 -39.43 -24.76
CA ASN A 77 -26.81 -40.39 -25.85
C ASN A 77 -28.11 -40.13 -26.67
N ASN A 78 -27.90 -39.58 -27.88
CA ASN A 78 -28.66 -39.69 -29.13
C ASN A 78 -30.18 -39.43 -29.16
N ASN A 79 -30.57 -38.22 -29.61
CA ASN A 79 -31.76 -38.07 -30.49
C ASN A 79 -31.70 -36.79 -31.34
N PRO A 80 -31.73 -36.86 -32.69
CA PRO A 80 -31.80 -35.69 -33.55
C PRO A 80 -33.25 -35.45 -33.98
N LYS A 81 -33.93 -34.48 -33.35
CA LYS A 81 -35.09 -33.73 -33.86
C LYS A 81 -35.79 -33.04 -32.67
N PHE A 82 -35.57 -31.74 -32.51
CA PHE A 82 -36.65 -30.75 -32.48
C PHE A 82 -36.06 -29.33 -32.35
N ILE A 83 -36.29 -28.53 -33.38
CA ILE A 83 -36.15 -27.07 -33.36
C ILE A 83 -37.32 -26.53 -32.53
N LYS A 84 -37.05 -25.89 -31.39
CA LYS A 84 -37.71 -24.68 -30.84
C LYS A 84 -37.46 -24.54 -29.34
N SER A 85 -36.35 -23.88 -28.97
CA SER A 85 -36.25 -23.12 -27.70
C SER A 85 -34.98 -22.27 -27.72
N LEU A 86 -34.87 -21.39 -28.71
CA LEU A 86 -33.81 -20.39 -28.81
C LEU A 86 -34.36 -19.06 -28.25
N LYS A 87 -34.32 -18.86 -26.92
CA LYS A 87 -34.56 -17.54 -26.28
C LYS A 87 -34.41 -17.55 -24.74
N VAL A 88 -33.28 -18.00 -24.18
CA VAL A 88 -32.96 -17.72 -22.75
C VAL A 88 -31.50 -17.33 -22.50
N GLU A 89 -30.60 -17.46 -23.48
CA GLU A 89 -29.14 -17.21 -23.31
C GLU A 89 -28.69 -15.74 -23.36
N SER A 90 -29.60 -14.76 -23.40
CA SER A 90 -29.22 -13.35 -23.67
C SER A 90 -29.17 -12.42 -22.45
N GLN A 91 -29.48 -12.89 -21.24
CA GLN A 91 -29.50 -12.00 -20.05
C GLN A 91 -28.25 -12.11 -19.16
N GLU A 92 -27.67 -13.30 -18.96
CA GLU A 92 -26.46 -13.45 -18.11
C GLU A 92 -25.19 -12.81 -18.69
N SER A 93 -25.08 -12.72 -20.03
CA SER A 93 -23.93 -12.07 -20.67
C SER A 93 -23.94 -10.55 -20.56
N GLN A 94 -25.12 -9.93 -20.40
CA GLN A 94 -25.25 -8.47 -20.31
C GLN A 94 -24.95 -7.92 -18.91
N GLU A 95 -25.38 -8.62 -17.85
CA GLU A 95 -25.08 -8.19 -16.47
C GLU A 95 -23.59 -8.27 -16.15
N ASN A 96 -22.88 -9.28 -16.68
CA ASN A 96 -21.45 -9.40 -16.49
C ASN A 96 -20.68 -8.24 -17.17
N ILE A 97 -21.10 -7.83 -18.37
CA ILE A 97 -20.49 -6.69 -19.07
C ILE A 97 -20.69 -5.41 -18.27
N SER A 98 -21.91 -5.11 -17.81
CA SER A 98 -22.18 -3.89 -17.03
C SER A 98 -21.29 -3.79 -15.80
N SER A 99 -21.19 -4.87 -15.01
CA SER A 99 -20.36 -4.91 -13.80
C SER A 99 -18.87 -4.68 -14.09
N LYS A 100 -18.35 -5.18 -15.22
CA LYS A 100 -16.97 -4.95 -15.65
C LYS A 100 -16.73 -3.49 -16.04
N LEU A 101 -17.67 -2.87 -16.75
CA LEU A 101 -17.60 -1.46 -17.14
C LEU A 101 -17.60 -0.53 -15.93
N ASP A 102 -18.41 -0.85 -14.92
CA ASP A 102 -18.45 -0.10 -13.65
C ASP A 102 -17.14 -0.23 -12.87
N ARG A 103 -16.52 -1.42 -12.85
CA ARG A 103 -15.19 -1.62 -12.23
C ARG A 103 -14.10 -0.81 -12.92
N ILE A 104 -14.13 -0.70 -14.25
CA ILE A 104 -13.20 0.15 -15.01
C ILE A 104 -13.40 1.62 -14.64
N HIS A 105 -14.67 2.09 -14.64
CA HIS A 105 -15.00 3.47 -14.29
C HIS A 105 -14.54 3.81 -12.87
N PHE A 106 -14.83 2.95 -11.90
CA PHE A 106 -14.42 3.13 -10.51
C PHE A 106 -12.89 3.26 -10.37
N LYS A 107 -12.11 2.44 -11.08
CA LYS A 107 -10.65 2.57 -11.06
C LYS A 107 -10.18 3.89 -11.67
N ILE A 108 -10.81 4.37 -12.74
CA ILE A 108 -10.50 5.67 -13.35
C ILE A 108 -10.78 6.80 -12.36
N GLN A 109 -11.96 6.81 -11.73
CA GLN A 109 -12.34 7.84 -10.75
C GLN A 109 -11.37 7.87 -9.56
N ASN A 110 -10.97 6.70 -9.05
CA ASN A 110 -9.96 6.63 -7.98
C ASN A 110 -8.60 7.22 -8.38
N ILE A 111 -8.18 7.05 -9.64
CA ILE A 111 -6.95 7.66 -10.15
C ILE A 111 -7.10 9.18 -10.21
N ILE A 112 -8.24 9.69 -10.69
CA ILE A 112 -8.54 11.12 -10.79
C ILE A 112 -8.52 11.75 -9.39
N ILE A 113 -9.38 11.27 -8.49
CA ILE A 113 -9.52 11.76 -7.11
C ILE A 113 -8.16 11.82 -6.42
N ARG A 114 -7.37 10.74 -6.52
CA ARG A 114 -6.04 10.66 -5.88
C ARG A 114 -5.04 11.68 -6.42
N ARG A 115 -5.15 12.08 -7.70
CA ARG A 115 -4.22 13.03 -8.33
C ARG A 115 -4.64 14.47 -8.04
N GLU A 116 -5.94 14.73 -8.12
CA GLU A 116 -6.54 16.02 -7.76
C GLU A 116 -6.33 16.34 -6.29
N SER A 117 -6.51 15.37 -5.39
CA SER A 117 -6.27 15.55 -3.94
C SER A 117 -4.81 15.90 -3.60
N LEU A 118 -3.87 15.64 -4.52
CA LEU A 118 -2.46 15.98 -4.38
C LEU A 118 -2.10 17.28 -5.11
N GLY A 119 -3.06 17.96 -5.74
CA GLY A 119 -2.84 19.13 -6.59
C GLY A 119 -1.96 18.83 -7.81
N LYS A 120 -1.91 17.56 -8.27
CA LYS A 120 -1.01 17.16 -9.34
C LYS A 120 -1.76 16.92 -10.64
N ILE A 121 -1.21 17.47 -11.73
CA ILE A 121 -1.70 17.23 -13.09
C ILE A 121 -1.73 15.72 -13.38
N ILE A 122 -2.84 15.26 -13.95
CA ILE A 122 -3.06 13.88 -14.38
C ILE A 122 -2.31 13.66 -15.68
N LYS A 123 -1.48 12.61 -15.75
CA LYS A 123 -0.64 12.28 -16.91
C LYS A 123 -0.92 10.84 -17.39
N LYS A 124 -0.57 10.53 -18.65
CA LYS A 124 -0.73 9.19 -19.26
C LYS A 124 -0.19 8.05 -18.37
N ARG A 125 0.98 8.24 -17.75
CA ARG A 125 1.60 7.24 -16.86
C ARG A 125 0.73 6.84 -15.66
N ASN A 126 -0.20 7.70 -15.22
CA ASN A 126 -1.09 7.39 -14.10
C ASN A 126 -2.11 6.31 -14.44
N PHE A 127 -2.45 6.17 -15.73
CA PHE A 127 -3.41 5.18 -16.22
C PHE A 127 -2.77 3.90 -16.76
N LYS A 128 -1.43 3.77 -16.73
CA LYS A 128 -0.74 2.50 -17.10
C LYS A 128 -1.23 1.32 -16.26
N VAL A 129 -1.75 1.57 -15.07
CA VAL A 129 -2.36 0.53 -14.21
C VAL A 129 -3.62 -0.10 -14.81
N LEU A 130 -4.30 0.55 -15.76
CA LEU A 130 -5.47 -0.01 -16.43
C LEU A 130 -5.07 -1.14 -17.39
N SER A 131 -3.96 -0.99 -18.13
CA SER A 131 -3.50 -2.02 -19.08
C SER A 131 -3.01 -3.30 -18.41
N TYR A 132 -2.71 -3.27 -17.11
CA TYR A 132 -2.36 -4.47 -16.34
C TYR A 132 -3.57 -5.17 -15.74
N ASN A 133 -4.70 -4.47 -15.61
CA ASN A 133 -5.87 -4.94 -14.87
C ASN A 133 -7.05 -5.31 -15.74
N PHE A 134 -7.07 -4.82 -16.98
CA PHE A 134 -8.16 -4.98 -17.91
C PHE A 134 -7.60 -5.34 -19.27
N THR A 135 -8.32 -6.20 -19.98
CA THR A 135 -7.99 -6.53 -21.36
C THR A 135 -8.21 -5.33 -22.26
N ARG A 136 -7.56 -5.34 -23.42
CA ARG A 136 -7.74 -4.31 -24.46
C ARG A 136 -9.21 -4.19 -24.85
N ASP A 137 -9.88 -5.32 -25.06
CA ASP A 137 -11.25 -5.35 -25.55
C ASP A 137 -12.24 -4.83 -24.51
N GLU A 138 -12.01 -5.10 -23.23
CA GLU A 138 -12.78 -4.50 -22.12
C GLU A 138 -12.63 -2.98 -22.08
N LEU A 139 -11.43 -2.45 -22.30
CA LEU A 139 -11.21 -1.01 -22.38
C LEU A 139 -11.85 -0.39 -23.63
N ILE A 140 -11.87 -1.10 -24.77
CA ILE A 140 -12.58 -0.69 -25.98
C ILE A 140 -14.10 -0.69 -25.77
N GLN A 141 -14.66 -1.66 -25.05
CA GLN A 141 -16.07 -1.63 -24.69
C GLN A 141 -16.37 -0.48 -23.74
N TYR A 142 -15.47 -0.21 -22.79
CA TYR A 142 -15.63 0.90 -21.86
C TYR A 142 -15.71 2.26 -22.56
N THR A 143 -14.94 2.50 -23.64
CA THR A 143 -15.05 3.78 -24.39
C THR A 143 -16.39 3.98 -25.09
N LYS A 144 -17.21 2.92 -25.22
CA LYS A 144 -18.57 2.96 -25.76
C LYS A 144 -19.65 3.12 -24.68
N SER A 145 -19.27 3.09 -23.40
CA SER A 145 -20.21 3.15 -22.27
C SER A 145 -20.64 4.56 -21.89
N GLU A 146 -21.81 4.70 -21.26
CA GLU A 146 -22.28 5.99 -20.71
C GLU A 146 -21.31 6.56 -19.67
N ASN A 147 -20.73 5.69 -18.84
CA ASN A 147 -19.69 6.04 -17.86
C ASN A 147 -18.45 6.68 -18.47
N PHE A 148 -18.13 6.40 -19.74
CA PHE A 148 -17.03 7.08 -20.42
C PHE A 148 -17.43 8.47 -20.88
N ILE A 149 -18.70 8.66 -21.30
CA ILE A 149 -19.23 9.95 -21.75
C ILE A 149 -19.19 10.98 -20.62
N THR A 150 -19.36 10.56 -19.36
CA THR A 150 -19.29 11.46 -18.19
C THR A 150 -17.88 11.95 -17.86
N LEU A 151 -16.82 11.35 -18.42
CA LEU A 151 -15.44 11.76 -18.14
C LEU A 151 -15.07 13.09 -18.81
N ASN A 152 -14.14 13.81 -18.19
CA ASN A 152 -13.51 14.98 -18.81
C ASN A 152 -12.78 14.60 -20.10
N ASN A 153 -12.85 15.45 -21.12
CA ASN A 153 -12.21 15.28 -22.43
C ASN A 153 -10.71 14.98 -22.35
N ASP A 154 -9.99 15.56 -21.39
CA ASP A 154 -8.57 15.26 -21.17
C ASP A 154 -8.34 13.82 -20.73
N ILE A 155 -9.20 13.30 -19.85
CA ILE A 155 -9.14 11.92 -19.39
C ILE A 155 -9.53 10.97 -20.52
N LYS A 156 -10.60 11.27 -21.27
CA LYS A 156 -11.01 10.51 -22.47
C LYS A 156 -9.85 10.39 -23.46
N ARG A 157 -9.17 11.51 -23.75
CA ARG A 157 -7.99 11.55 -24.63
C ARG A 157 -6.85 10.66 -24.10
N ILE A 158 -6.56 10.70 -22.80
CA ILE A 158 -5.52 9.87 -22.19
C ILE A 158 -5.86 8.36 -22.30
N ILE A 159 -7.11 7.98 -22.05
CA ILE A 159 -7.58 6.59 -22.13
C ILE A 159 -7.51 6.09 -23.58
N ASN A 160 -8.01 6.86 -24.54
CA ASN A 160 -7.92 6.49 -25.97
C ASN A 160 -6.47 6.33 -26.41
N ASN A 161 -5.57 7.20 -25.96
CA ASN A 161 -4.14 7.09 -26.23
C ASN A 161 -3.46 5.89 -25.56
N LEU A 162 -4.05 5.34 -24.49
CA LEU A 162 -3.60 4.10 -23.87
C LEU A 162 -4.05 2.90 -24.71
N ILE A 163 -5.32 2.87 -25.12
CA ILE A 163 -5.90 1.81 -25.97
C ILE A 163 -5.18 1.72 -27.31
N ASN A 164 -4.98 2.87 -27.98
CA ASN A 164 -4.25 2.92 -29.25
C ASN A 164 -2.82 2.41 -29.09
N LYS A 165 -2.18 2.66 -27.95
CA LYS A 165 -0.84 2.12 -27.68
C LYS A 165 -0.89 0.60 -27.55
N MET A 166 -1.85 0.06 -26.80
CA MET A 166 -2.01 -1.39 -26.65
C MET A 166 -2.24 -2.08 -28.01
N LEU A 167 -3.03 -1.45 -28.90
CA LEU A 167 -3.25 -1.93 -30.27
C LEU A 167 -1.96 -1.94 -31.10
N GLN A 168 -1.14 -0.90 -31.00
CA GLN A 168 0.14 -0.83 -31.73
C GLN A 168 1.15 -1.85 -31.21
N ASP A 169 1.28 -1.99 -29.89
CA ASP A 169 2.18 -2.96 -29.26
C ASP A 169 1.82 -4.40 -29.68
N GLU A 170 0.53 -4.71 -29.89
CA GLU A 170 0.08 -6.01 -30.40
C GLU A 170 0.37 -6.20 -31.89
N LEU A 171 0.20 -5.15 -32.70
CA LEU A 171 0.52 -5.19 -34.13
C LEU A 171 2.02 -5.39 -34.38
N THR A 172 2.89 -4.77 -33.57
CA THR A 172 4.34 -5.00 -33.66
C THR A 172 4.72 -6.43 -33.30
N ASN A 173 4.10 -6.99 -32.26
CA ASN A 173 4.35 -8.38 -31.86
C ASN A 173 3.91 -9.41 -32.92
N LEU A 174 2.90 -9.08 -33.76
CA LEU A 174 2.48 -9.93 -34.87
C LEU A 174 3.45 -9.87 -36.05
N LYS A 175 4.03 -8.69 -36.34
CA LYS A 175 5.05 -8.55 -37.39
C LYS A 175 6.30 -9.34 -37.08
N ASP A 176 6.76 -9.27 -35.83
CA ASP A 176 7.96 -10.02 -35.38
C ASP A 176 7.75 -11.54 -35.46
N LYS A 177 6.51 -12.01 -35.21
CA LYS A 177 6.18 -13.43 -35.38
C LYS A 177 6.19 -13.86 -36.83
N ASN A 178 5.69 -13.05 -37.76
CA ASN A 178 5.65 -13.42 -39.19
C ASN A 178 7.05 -13.44 -39.83
N SER A 179 7.97 -12.57 -39.38
CA SER A 179 9.36 -12.59 -39.86
C SER A 179 10.09 -13.92 -39.57
N ILE A 180 9.66 -14.71 -38.59
CA ILE A 180 10.28 -15.99 -38.23
C ILE A 180 9.81 -17.14 -39.16
N TRP A 181 8.69 -16.97 -39.86
CA TRP A 181 8.18 -17.98 -40.80
C TRP A 181 8.77 -17.83 -42.21
N GLU A 182 9.12 -16.61 -42.61
CA GLU A 182 9.73 -16.35 -43.94
C GLU A 182 11.14 -16.94 -44.07
N ASP A 183 11.92 -17.06 -43.00
CA ASP A 183 13.26 -17.67 -43.03
C ASP A 183 13.25 -19.22 -43.04
N ASN A 184 12.09 -19.88 -42.97
CA ASN A 184 11.97 -21.34 -42.95
C ASN A 184 11.44 -21.95 -44.28
N GLU A 185 11.00 -21.15 -45.25
CA GLU A 185 10.55 -21.69 -46.55
C GLU A 185 11.72 -22.09 -47.48
N ASP A 186 12.94 -21.59 -47.25
CA ASP A 186 14.12 -21.98 -48.04
C ASP A 186 14.74 -23.34 -47.65
N ALA A 187 14.29 -23.95 -46.55
CA ALA A 187 14.82 -25.24 -46.07
C ALA A 187 14.08 -26.48 -46.60
N SER A 188 13.00 -26.33 -47.39
CA SER A 188 12.22 -27.46 -47.94
C SER A 188 12.63 -27.89 -49.36
N SER A 189 13.70 -27.34 -49.94
CA SER A 189 14.11 -27.60 -51.33
C SER A 189 15.03 -28.81 -51.55
N ASN A 190 15.10 -29.77 -50.61
CA ASN A 190 16.04 -30.90 -50.69
C ASN A 190 15.40 -32.30 -50.54
N LEU A 191 14.28 -32.53 -51.24
CA LEU A 191 13.72 -33.88 -51.44
C LEU A 191 13.13 -33.98 -52.86
N GLY A 192 13.89 -34.60 -53.78
CA GLY A 192 13.31 -35.21 -54.98
C GLY A 192 13.98 -34.97 -56.32
N ASP A 193 15.28 -35.28 -56.46
CA ASP A 193 15.83 -35.70 -57.76
C ASP A 193 15.23 -37.07 -58.11
N ASN A 194 14.12 -37.10 -58.86
CA ASN A 194 13.74 -38.23 -59.74
C ASN A 194 12.46 -37.93 -60.53
N ALA A 195 12.59 -37.27 -61.67
CA ALA A 195 11.85 -37.61 -62.91
C ALA A 195 12.27 -36.64 -64.03
N LYS A 196 13.16 -37.12 -64.90
CA LYS A 196 13.35 -36.57 -66.24
C LYS A 196 12.15 -36.88 -67.12
N ASN A 197 11.91 -35.98 -68.06
CA ASN A 197 11.03 -36.06 -69.23
C ASN A 197 9.58 -35.60 -69.00
N VAL A 198 9.23 -34.44 -69.55
CA VAL A 198 8.62 -34.32 -70.88
C VAL A 198 8.58 -32.83 -71.25
N GLU A 199 8.96 -32.55 -72.49
CA GLU A 199 8.96 -31.26 -73.15
C GLU A 199 7.55 -30.68 -73.33
N ASP A 200 7.53 -29.35 -73.51
CA ASP A 200 6.51 -28.55 -74.17
C ASP A 200 5.09 -28.50 -73.59
N VAL A 201 4.66 -27.29 -73.22
CA VAL A 201 3.49 -26.60 -73.81
C VAL A 201 3.17 -25.30 -73.04
N ASN A 202 3.17 -24.20 -73.81
CA ASN A 202 2.38 -22.96 -73.69
C ASN A 202 2.48 -22.02 -72.46
N SER A 203 3.05 -20.85 -72.74
CA SER A 203 2.34 -19.55 -72.80
C SER A 203 1.13 -19.35 -71.88
N ASN A 204 1.31 -18.59 -70.79
CA ASN A 204 0.48 -17.44 -70.37
C ASN A 204 0.63 -17.16 -68.88
N ARG A 205 1.33 -16.09 -68.51
CA ARG A 205 0.90 -15.07 -67.51
C ARG A 205 2.04 -14.10 -67.21
N GLY A 206 2.20 -13.15 -68.11
CA GLY A 206 2.63 -11.81 -67.70
C GLY A 206 1.47 -11.10 -66.98
N ASN A 207 1.84 -10.08 -66.20
CA ASN A 207 0.99 -9.17 -65.41
C ASN A 207 0.51 -9.70 -64.06
N ASN A 208 1.23 -9.32 -63.00
CA ASN A 208 0.70 -8.51 -61.88
C ASN A 208 1.72 -8.38 -60.73
N HIS A 209 2.92 -7.84 -60.98
CA HIS A 209 3.87 -7.55 -59.88
C HIS A 209 4.65 -6.23 -60.07
N ALA A 210 3.95 -5.20 -60.50
CA ALA A 210 4.49 -3.84 -60.55
C ALA A 210 3.42 -2.84 -60.09
N ASN A 211 2.99 -2.90 -58.82
CA ASN A 211 2.23 -1.78 -58.23
C ASN A 211 2.10 -1.77 -56.70
N ILE A 212 3.12 -2.17 -55.92
CA ILE A 212 3.18 -1.84 -54.48
C ILE A 212 4.64 -1.72 -54.03
N HIS A 213 5.40 -0.76 -54.57
CA HIS A 213 6.75 -0.48 -54.02
C HIS A 213 7.13 1.01 -53.92
N ASP A 214 6.18 1.94 -54.10
CA ASP A 214 6.48 3.39 -54.19
C ASP A 214 5.77 4.27 -53.15
N ASN A 215 5.39 3.77 -51.95
CA ASN A 215 4.73 4.63 -50.96
C ASN A 215 5.22 4.54 -49.51
N ILE A 216 6.46 4.10 -49.28
CA ILE A 216 7.09 4.11 -47.96
C ILE A 216 8.54 4.60 -48.05
N HIS A 217 8.80 5.71 -48.76
CA HIS A 217 10.14 6.32 -48.77
C HIS A 217 10.23 7.81 -48.43
N ASP A 218 9.12 8.51 -48.15
CA ASP A 218 9.13 9.97 -47.98
C ASP A 218 8.88 10.48 -46.54
N ASN A 219 9.11 9.68 -45.49
CA ASN A 219 8.95 10.18 -44.10
C ASN A 219 10.11 9.87 -43.14
N ILE A 220 11.28 9.50 -43.68
CA ILE A 220 12.50 9.29 -42.89
C ILE A 220 13.61 10.18 -43.45
N HIS A 221 13.42 11.51 -43.41
CA HIS A 221 14.53 12.42 -43.67
C HIS A 221 14.47 13.75 -42.90
N ASP A 222 13.96 13.73 -41.66
CA ASP A 222 14.06 14.88 -40.73
C ASP A 222 14.34 14.43 -39.28
N LYS A 223 15.51 13.81 -39.05
CA LYS A 223 15.97 13.51 -37.67
C LYS A 223 17.42 13.88 -37.37
N ASP A 224 18.01 14.78 -38.15
CA ASP A 224 19.32 15.36 -37.85
C ASP A 224 19.15 16.67 -37.06
N ASN A 225 18.63 16.61 -35.81
CA ASN A 225 18.79 17.74 -34.88
C ASN A 225 18.52 17.49 -33.39
N ILE A 226 18.78 16.29 -32.85
CA ILE A 226 18.82 16.09 -31.37
C ILE A 226 19.89 15.05 -31.01
N HIS A 227 21.12 15.27 -31.46
CA HIS A 227 22.32 14.73 -30.81
C HIS A 227 23.02 15.92 -30.17
N ASP A 228 23.50 15.74 -28.92
CA ASP A 228 24.41 16.64 -28.15
C ASP A 228 23.89 17.30 -26.87
N ASN A 229 22.91 16.74 -26.13
CA ASN A 229 22.64 17.29 -24.79
C ASN A 229 22.23 16.33 -23.67
N ASN A 230 22.72 15.08 -23.66
CA ASN A 230 22.39 14.14 -22.59
C ASN A 230 23.55 13.22 -22.14
N HIS A 231 24.82 13.60 -22.36
CA HIS A 231 25.94 12.70 -22.04
C HIS A 231 26.59 12.86 -20.66
N ASP A 232 26.26 13.87 -19.83
CA ASP A 232 27.08 14.18 -18.63
C ASP A 232 26.40 14.03 -17.25
N ASN A 233 25.35 13.23 -17.07
CA ASN A 233 24.68 13.16 -15.75
C ASN A 233 24.34 11.78 -15.19
N ASN A 234 25.06 10.73 -15.60
CA ASN A 234 24.77 9.35 -15.17
C ASN A 234 25.97 8.59 -14.58
N HIS A 235 26.94 9.27 -13.95
CA HIS A 235 28.08 8.56 -13.35
C HIS A 235 28.05 8.31 -11.83
N ASP A 236 27.01 8.73 -11.10
CA ASP A 236 26.96 8.57 -9.61
C ASP A 236 25.76 7.76 -9.09
N LYS A 237 25.40 6.63 -9.72
CA LYS A 237 24.30 5.77 -9.22
C LYS A 237 24.72 4.42 -8.63
N ASP A 238 26.00 4.10 -8.63
CA ASP A 238 26.44 2.76 -8.24
C ASP A 238 26.61 2.57 -6.72
N ASN A 239 26.45 3.62 -5.91
CA ASN A 239 26.74 3.53 -4.46
C ASN A 239 25.51 3.27 -3.55
N ILE A 240 24.31 3.17 -4.10
CA ILE A 240 23.07 2.94 -3.33
C ILE A 240 22.51 1.52 -3.55
N HIS A 241 22.97 0.81 -4.57
CA HIS A 241 22.38 -0.48 -4.96
C HIS A 241 22.87 -1.66 -4.09
N ASP A 242 24.07 -1.57 -3.50
CA ASP A 242 24.67 -2.69 -2.76
C ASP A 242 24.09 -2.85 -1.34
N ASN A 243 23.75 -1.75 -0.68
CA ASN A 243 23.33 -1.78 0.73
C ASN A 243 21.88 -2.27 0.95
N ILE A 244 21.10 -2.45 -0.13
CA ILE A 244 19.73 -2.96 -0.08
C ILE A 244 19.70 -4.47 -0.36
N HIS A 245 20.68 -5.02 -1.07
CA HIS A 245 20.71 -6.44 -1.43
C HIS A 245 21.11 -7.34 -0.25
N ASP A 246 22.07 -6.91 0.58
CA ASP A 246 22.56 -7.71 1.72
C ASP A 246 21.51 -7.90 2.82
N ASN A 247 20.63 -6.92 3.03
CA ASN A 247 19.58 -7.01 4.06
C ASN A 247 18.34 -7.80 3.62
N ILE A 248 18.23 -8.16 2.33
CA ILE A 248 17.11 -8.94 1.78
C ILE A 248 17.45 -10.43 1.74
N GLN A 249 18.73 -10.78 1.56
CA GLN A 249 19.18 -12.17 1.56
C GLN A 249 18.96 -12.85 2.93
N ASP A 250 19.25 -12.16 4.04
CA ASP A 250 19.01 -12.65 5.42
C ASP A 250 17.52 -12.85 5.78
N ILE A 251 16.59 -12.26 5.01
CA ILE A 251 15.14 -12.38 5.24
C ILE A 251 14.56 -13.61 4.52
N HIS A 252 15.23 -14.12 3.49
CA HIS A 252 14.74 -15.26 2.72
C HIS A 252 14.97 -16.60 3.43
N ASP A 253 16.05 -16.72 4.20
CA ASP A 253 16.37 -17.95 4.95
C ASP A 253 15.44 -18.16 6.16
N ASN A 254 14.96 -17.08 6.77
CA ASN A 254 14.11 -17.15 7.97
C ASN A 254 12.62 -17.47 7.69
N ASN A 255 12.21 -17.55 6.42
CA ASN A 255 10.85 -17.95 6.03
C ASN A 255 10.71 -19.46 5.79
N HIS A 256 11.80 -20.21 5.70
CA HIS A 256 11.72 -21.64 5.41
C HIS A 256 11.56 -22.54 6.64
N ASP A 257 11.93 -22.05 7.84
CA ASP A 257 11.88 -22.84 9.08
C ASP A 257 10.56 -22.70 9.87
N ASN A 258 9.83 -21.58 9.71
CA ASN A 258 8.63 -21.32 10.53
C ASN A 258 7.35 -22.08 10.11
N ASN A 259 7.43 -22.95 9.09
CA ASN A 259 6.26 -23.69 8.60
C ASN A 259 6.26 -25.19 8.98
N ARG A 260 7.21 -25.65 9.82
CA ARG A 260 7.34 -27.08 10.17
C ARG A 260 6.98 -27.47 11.60
N ASP A 261 6.89 -26.53 12.55
CA ASP A 261 6.84 -26.91 13.97
C ASP A 261 5.51 -26.63 14.71
N ASN A 262 4.48 -26.10 14.06
CA ASN A 262 3.22 -25.75 14.74
C ASN A 262 2.19 -26.88 14.86
N ASN A 263 2.63 -28.14 14.89
CA ASN A 263 1.71 -29.26 15.08
C ASN A 263 2.27 -30.39 15.96
N HIS A 264 2.72 -30.08 17.18
CA HIS A 264 2.83 -31.11 18.21
C HIS A 264 2.63 -30.61 19.66
N ASN A 265 1.68 -31.29 20.31
CA ASN A 265 1.53 -31.50 21.76
C ASN A 265 1.16 -30.33 22.68
N ASN A 266 -0.16 -30.19 22.89
CA ASN A 266 -0.70 -29.83 24.20
C ASN A 266 -0.82 -31.10 25.07
N ASN A 267 0.02 -31.22 26.09
CA ASN A 267 -0.26 -32.03 27.27
C ASN A 267 0.22 -31.24 28.50
N PRO A 268 -0.66 -30.83 29.43
CA PRO A 268 -0.25 -30.04 30.58
C PRO A 268 0.02 -30.97 31.76
N ASP A 269 1.28 -31.07 32.19
CA ASP A 269 1.61 -31.68 33.47
C ASP A 269 2.52 -30.77 34.28
N ASN A 270 1.86 -30.10 35.24
CA ASN A 270 2.25 -29.84 36.61
C ASN A 270 3.64 -29.29 36.99
N ASN A 271 3.53 -28.19 37.76
CA ASN A 271 4.30 -27.85 38.96
C ASN A 271 5.76 -27.44 38.81
N HIS A 272 5.98 -26.13 38.75
CA HIS A 272 7.06 -25.52 39.53
C HIS A 272 6.60 -24.21 40.19
N ASP A 273 6.68 -24.20 41.52
CA ASP A 273 6.67 -23.01 42.37
C ASP A 273 7.81 -22.08 41.95
N ASP A 274 7.50 -20.99 41.27
CA ASP A 274 8.37 -19.83 41.19
C ASP A 274 7.65 -18.61 41.77
N ASN A 275 8.09 -18.28 42.99
CA ASN A 275 7.78 -17.10 43.74
C ASN A 275 8.38 -15.87 43.03
N ILE A 276 7.70 -15.39 41.99
CA ILE A 276 8.05 -14.14 41.31
C ILE A 276 7.53 -12.99 42.18
N ASN A 277 8.46 -12.40 42.91
CA ASN A 277 8.29 -11.16 43.65
C ASN A 277 8.12 -10.01 42.65
N ILE A 278 6.87 -9.75 42.22
CA ILE A 278 6.51 -8.60 41.40
C ILE A 278 6.57 -7.35 42.28
N HIS A 279 7.77 -6.81 42.43
CA HIS A 279 8.00 -5.51 43.04
C HIS A 279 8.44 -4.55 41.93
N ASP A 280 7.48 -3.80 41.37
CA ASP A 280 7.76 -2.50 40.76
C ASP A 280 6.45 -1.70 40.60
N ASN A 281 6.22 -0.83 41.60
CA ASN A 281 5.09 0.09 41.70
C ASN A 281 5.39 1.40 40.97
N ASN A 282 5.25 1.43 39.64
CA ASN A 282 5.27 2.68 38.88
C ASN A 282 4.28 2.71 37.70
N TYR A 283 3.10 2.07 37.86
CA TYR A 283 2.17 1.74 36.77
C TYR A 283 1.03 2.73 36.48
N GLN A 284 0.93 3.91 37.10
CA GLN A 284 -0.39 4.57 37.18
C GLN A 284 -0.74 5.72 36.22
N GLU A 285 0.14 6.18 35.32
CA GLU A 285 -0.26 7.25 34.36
C GLU A 285 0.00 6.97 32.87
N THR A 286 0.79 5.95 32.53
CA THR A 286 1.06 5.62 31.11
C THR A 286 -0.06 4.83 30.45
N ILE A 287 -0.99 4.27 31.23
CA ILE A 287 -2.05 3.39 30.71
C ILE A 287 -2.93 4.10 29.66
N PRO A 288 -3.51 5.30 29.90
CA PRO A 288 -4.47 5.91 28.98
C PRO A 288 -3.90 6.22 27.60
N ILE A 289 -2.64 6.70 27.54
CA ILE A 289 -1.94 7.01 26.29
C ILE A 289 -1.73 5.72 25.48
N LEU A 290 -1.30 4.64 26.14
CA LEU A 290 -1.08 3.35 25.50
C LEU A 290 -2.39 2.68 25.04
N GLU A 291 -3.50 2.86 25.77
CA GLU A 291 -4.82 2.39 25.31
C GLU A 291 -5.28 3.14 24.06
N THR A 292 -5.04 4.45 24.04
CA THR A 292 -5.37 5.31 22.89
C THR A 292 -4.53 4.91 21.68
N LEU A 293 -3.23 4.69 21.86
CA LEU A 293 -2.33 4.21 20.81
C LEU A 293 -2.79 2.85 20.26
N HIS A 294 -3.10 1.89 21.15
CA HIS A 294 -3.62 0.58 20.76
C HIS A 294 -4.88 0.69 19.90
N SER A 295 -5.84 1.51 20.35
CA SER A 295 -7.10 1.74 19.65
C SER A 295 -6.87 2.34 18.26
N GLN A 296 -5.96 3.31 18.13
CA GLN A 296 -5.64 3.91 16.83
C GLN A 296 -4.93 2.93 15.89
N ILE A 297 -4.04 2.09 16.41
CA ILE A 297 -3.40 1.02 15.63
C ILE A 297 -4.44 0.02 15.12
N GLN A 298 -5.37 -0.44 15.98
CA GLN A 298 -6.46 -1.33 15.57
C GLN A 298 -7.36 -0.67 14.52
N GLN A 299 -7.71 0.60 14.68
CA GLN A 299 -8.50 1.34 13.70
C GLN A 299 -7.80 1.38 12.33
N ILE A 300 -6.48 1.65 12.28
CA ILE A 300 -5.72 1.62 11.02
C ILE A 300 -5.77 0.23 10.39
N ILE A 301 -5.57 -0.82 11.18
CA ILE A 301 -5.59 -2.21 10.70
C ILE A 301 -6.96 -2.55 10.10
N VAL A 302 -8.04 -2.27 10.83
CA VAL A 302 -9.42 -2.54 10.40
C VAL A 302 -9.77 -1.73 9.15
N GLN A 303 -9.49 -0.42 9.13
CA GLN A 303 -9.78 0.43 7.98
C GLN A 303 -9.06 -0.04 6.72
N LYS A 304 -7.78 -0.44 6.84
CA LYS A 304 -7.03 -0.97 5.68
C LYS A 304 -7.56 -2.34 5.25
N GLY A 305 -7.93 -3.19 6.21
CA GLY A 305 -8.59 -4.47 5.94
C GLY A 305 -9.89 -4.31 5.15
N ILE A 306 -10.80 -3.42 5.59
CA ILE A 306 -12.07 -3.14 4.91
C ILE A 306 -11.86 -2.67 3.47
N LEU A 307 -10.81 -1.87 3.23
CA LEU A 307 -10.47 -1.38 1.90
C LEU A 307 -9.70 -2.39 1.04
N GLY A 308 -9.45 -3.61 1.53
CA GLY A 308 -8.65 -4.63 0.85
C GLY A 308 -7.16 -4.28 0.72
N TYR A 309 -6.67 -3.31 1.50
CA TYR A 309 -5.27 -2.89 1.48
C TYR A 309 -4.47 -3.57 2.60
N LYS A 310 -3.27 -4.07 2.25
CA LYS A 310 -2.30 -4.51 3.26
C LYS A 310 -1.80 -3.32 4.08
N VAL A 311 -1.67 -3.51 5.39
CA VAL A 311 -1.04 -2.53 6.30
C VAL A 311 0.45 -2.42 5.96
N ARG A 312 1.00 -1.20 6.00
CA ARG A 312 2.40 -0.87 5.66
C ARG A 312 2.95 0.11 6.68
N LEU A 313 4.28 0.18 6.86
CA LEU A 313 4.95 1.09 7.80
C LEU A 313 4.46 2.54 7.70
N ARG A 314 4.27 3.05 6.47
CA ARG A 314 3.82 4.43 6.22
C ARG A 314 2.46 4.77 6.87
N HIS A 315 1.63 3.79 7.19
CA HIS A 315 0.35 4.04 7.84
C HIS A 315 0.52 4.42 9.31
N PHE A 316 1.56 3.92 9.97
CA PHE A 316 1.88 4.29 11.36
C PHE A 316 2.62 5.62 11.47
N LYS A 317 3.26 6.08 10.39
CA LYS A 317 3.96 7.38 10.37
C LYS A 317 3.05 8.55 10.77
N ALA A 318 1.79 8.52 10.32
CA ALA A 318 0.81 9.56 10.65
C ALA A 318 0.47 9.65 12.14
N LEU A 319 0.67 8.57 12.91
CA LEU A 319 0.46 8.56 14.36
C LEU A 319 1.57 9.33 15.07
N LEU A 320 2.82 9.14 14.63
CA LEU A 320 3.99 9.82 15.18
C LEU A 320 3.99 11.32 14.87
N GLU A 321 3.54 11.70 13.67
CA GLU A 321 3.48 13.11 13.26
C GLU A 321 2.43 13.93 14.02
N LYS A 322 1.47 13.29 14.71
CA LYS A 322 0.30 13.97 15.26
C LYS A 322 0.07 13.81 16.75
N TYR A 323 0.27 12.61 17.29
CA TYR A 323 -0.30 12.25 18.60
C TYR A 323 0.68 11.54 19.52
N PHE A 324 1.71 10.89 19.00
CA PHE A 324 2.58 10.01 19.79
C PHE A 324 4.06 10.23 19.46
N THR A 325 4.89 9.97 20.46
CA THR A 325 6.34 9.94 20.35
C THR A 325 6.84 8.53 20.04
N ILE A 326 8.10 8.40 19.64
CA ILE A 326 8.73 7.09 19.49
C ILE A 326 8.80 6.32 20.82
N GLY A 327 8.92 7.04 21.95
CA GLY A 327 8.89 6.48 23.29
C GLY A 327 7.57 5.78 23.59
N ASP A 328 6.45 6.35 23.17
CA ASP A 328 5.12 5.73 23.35
C ASP A 328 5.02 4.40 22.59
N PHE A 329 5.56 4.32 21.38
CA PHE A 329 5.61 3.06 20.61
C PHE A 329 6.52 2.02 21.27
N ILE A 330 7.66 2.44 21.84
CA ILE A 330 8.57 1.54 22.54
C ILE A 330 7.90 0.99 23.80
N GLN A 331 7.29 1.85 24.62
CA GLN A 331 6.54 1.41 25.80
C GLN A 331 5.38 0.50 25.40
N TYR A 332 4.62 0.86 24.37
CA TYR A 332 3.55 0.04 23.84
C TYR A 332 4.01 -1.36 23.43
N SER A 333 5.17 -1.48 22.77
CA SER A 333 5.76 -2.78 22.36
C SER A 333 6.09 -3.72 23.52
N LYS A 334 6.12 -3.21 24.76
CA LYS A 334 6.36 -3.97 25.99
C LYS A 334 5.06 -4.44 26.67
N THR A 335 3.89 -4.15 26.10
CA THR A 335 2.58 -4.43 26.72
C THR A 335 1.90 -5.68 26.18
N ASN A 336 1.03 -6.31 26.98
CA ASN A 336 0.16 -7.41 26.53
C ASN A 336 -0.75 -7.04 25.36
N LYS A 337 -1.14 -5.76 25.25
CA LYS A 337 -1.95 -5.24 24.14
C LYS A 337 -1.19 -5.24 22.81
N PHE A 338 0.13 -5.09 22.84
CA PHE A 338 0.94 -5.26 21.64
C PHE A 338 0.96 -6.72 21.18
N TYR A 339 1.14 -7.65 22.11
CA TYR A 339 1.13 -9.08 21.82
C TYR A 339 -0.24 -9.62 21.39
N SER A 340 -1.33 -8.89 21.66
CA SER A 340 -2.66 -9.22 21.13
C SER A 340 -2.88 -8.81 19.67
N LEU A 341 -1.90 -8.13 19.02
CA LEU A 341 -1.96 -7.84 17.59
C LEU A 341 -1.51 -9.07 16.78
N ASN A 342 -1.91 -9.15 15.50
CA ASN A 342 -1.34 -10.17 14.61
C ASN A 342 0.17 -9.94 14.36
N ASP A 343 0.90 -11.02 14.07
CA ASP A 343 2.36 -11.03 13.91
C ASP A 343 2.85 -10.02 12.87
N ASN A 344 2.12 -9.87 11.77
CA ASN A 344 2.50 -8.90 10.75
C ASN A 344 2.42 -7.45 11.27
N SER A 345 1.39 -7.10 12.03
CA SER A 345 1.27 -5.79 12.68
C SER A 345 2.35 -5.58 13.74
N GLN A 346 2.62 -6.60 14.57
CA GLN A 346 3.70 -6.55 15.57
C GLN A 346 5.05 -6.29 14.89
N ARG A 347 5.36 -7.07 13.84
CA ARG A 347 6.57 -6.91 13.03
C ARG A 347 6.67 -5.52 12.42
N LEU A 348 5.58 -5.00 11.83
CA LEU A 348 5.58 -3.67 11.21
C LEU A 348 5.82 -2.55 12.22
N ILE A 349 5.28 -2.67 13.44
CA ILE A 349 5.51 -1.72 14.53
C ILE A 349 6.97 -1.80 15.02
N ASN A 350 7.51 -3.01 15.21
CA ASN A 350 8.92 -3.17 15.58
C ASN A 350 9.87 -2.61 14.52
N LEU A 351 9.59 -2.86 13.24
CA LEU A 351 10.33 -2.26 12.13
C LEU A 351 10.18 -0.74 12.10
N PHE A 352 8.98 -0.23 12.40
CA PHE A 352 8.76 1.22 12.51
C PHE A 352 9.60 1.82 13.63
N ILE A 353 9.66 1.17 14.81
CA ILE A 353 10.49 1.63 15.92
C ILE A 353 11.97 1.64 15.54
N HIS A 354 12.47 0.49 15.06
CA HIS A 354 13.86 0.35 14.65
C HIS A 354 14.25 1.41 13.62
N LYS A 355 13.41 1.63 12.59
CA LYS A 355 13.67 2.63 11.56
C LYS A 355 13.79 4.03 12.12
N ASN A 356 12.90 4.45 13.02
CA ASN A 356 12.96 5.80 13.59
C ASN A 356 14.20 5.99 14.47
N LEU A 357 14.56 4.98 15.28
CA LEU A 357 15.79 5.04 16.07
C LEU A 357 17.06 5.05 15.20
N THR A 358 17.06 4.33 14.06
CA THR A 358 18.17 4.40 13.09
C THR A 358 18.32 5.79 12.48
N LEU A 359 17.21 6.48 12.18
CA LEU A 359 17.23 7.82 11.60
C LEU A 359 17.88 8.86 12.54
N GLU A 360 17.88 8.63 13.85
CA GLU A 360 18.57 9.53 14.80
C GLU A 360 20.09 9.55 14.57
N PHE A 361 20.70 8.40 14.22
CA PHE A 361 22.13 8.30 13.88
C PHE A 361 22.49 8.92 12.53
N GLU A 362 21.51 9.22 11.69
CA GLU A 362 21.72 9.89 10.40
C GLU A 362 21.76 11.42 10.55
N GLN A 363 21.36 11.95 11.69
CA GLN A 363 21.35 13.40 11.95
C GLN A 363 22.77 13.90 12.25
N GLU A 364 23.09 15.11 11.76
CA GLU A 364 24.35 15.78 12.04
C GLU A 364 24.46 16.12 13.53
N ASN A 365 23.41 16.72 14.08
CA ASN A 365 23.26 16.99 15.51
C ASN A 365 22.47 15.88 16.18
N MET A 366 23.04 14.68 16.21
CA MET A 366 22.39 13.51 16.80
C MET A 366 21.94 13.80 18.24
N ILE A 367 20.66 13.56 18.52
CA ILE A 367 20.03 13.54 19.84
C ILE A 367 19.36 12.17 19.99
N LEU A 368 19.71 11.44 21.04
CA LEU A 368 19.09 10.15 21.33
C LEU A 368 17.76 10.38 22.05
N SER A 369 16.68 9.85 21.49
CA SER A 369 15.37 9.93 22.12
C SER A 369 15.17 8.94 23.26
N GLN A 370 16.05 7.94 23.40
CA GLN A 370 15.95 6.86 24.39
C GLN A 370 17.27 6.66 25.16
N ASN A 371 17.25 5.78 26.17
CA ASN A 371 18.47 5.33 26.84
C ASN A 371 19.27 4.36 25.95
N LEU A 372 20.58 4.24 26.21
CA LEU A 372 21.49 3.38 25.42
C LEU A 372 21.07 1.90 25.42
N GLU A 373 20.51 1.42 26.52
CA GLU A 373 20.05 0.04 26.67
C GLU A 373 19.00 -0.34 25.61
N GLU A 374 18.07 0.56 25.28
CA GLU A 374 17.06 0.32 24.25
C GLU A 374 17.68 0.20 22.84
N TYR A 375 18.73 0.97 22.53
CA TYR A 375 19.46 0.85 21.25
C TYR A 375 20.28 -0.45 21.19
N ILE A 376 20.90 -0.85 22.31
CA ILE A 376 21.64 -2.12 22.43
C ILE A 376 20.68 -3.30 22.22
N LYS A 377 19.54 -3.31 22.94
CA LYS A 377 18.51 -4.35 22.85
C LYS A 377 18.00 -4.54 21.41
N ARG A 378 17.96 -3.46 20.63
CA ARG A 378 17.50 -3.47 19.23
C ARG A 378 18.62 -3.73 18.22
N GLY A 379 19.86 -3.95 18.67
CA GLY A 379 21.00 -4.21 17.80
C GLY A 379 21.44 -3.02 16.96
N LEU A 380 21.10 -1.79 17.39
CA LEU A 380 21.51 -0.56 16.69
C LEU A 380 22.94 -0.15 17.05
N ILE A 381 23.38 -0.52 18.24
CA ILE A 381 24.75 -0.33 18.74
C ILE A 381 25.18 -1.59 19.50
N PRO A 382 26.48 -1.93 19.52
CA PRO A 382 26.96 -3.05 20.30
C PRO A 382 26.91 -2.74 21.80
N GLU A 383 26.68 -3.78 22.60
CA GLU A 383 26.89 -3.71 24.04
C GLU A 383 28.37 -3.40 24.33
N LEU A 384 28.60 -2.52 25.31
CA LEU A 384 29.94 -2.09 25.67
C LEU A 384 30.65 -3.20 26.48
N PRO A 385 31.79 -3.73 26.02
CA PRO A 385 32.50 -4.75 26.80
C PRO A 385 32.98 -4.18 28.14
N LEU A 386 32.92 -4.99 29.21
CA LEU A 386 33.27 -4.60 30.60
C LEU A 386 34.67 -3.97 30.77
N LYS A 387 35.56 -4.16 29.80
CA LYS A 387 36.91 -3.59 29.81
C LYS A 387 36.96 -2.09 29.44
N TYR A 388 35.88 -1.54 28.89
CA TYR A 388 35.80 -0.16 28.41
C TYR A 388 34.77 0.62 29.22
N ASN A 389 35.09 1.86 29.57
CA ASN A 389 34.20 2.72 30.37
C ASN A 389 33.20 3.51 29.51
N ASN A 390 33.52 3.73 28.23
CA ASN A 390 32.70 4.51 27.29
C ASN A 390 32.98 4.10 25.83
N TYR A 391 32.18 4.62 24.90
CA TYR A 391 32.35 4.29 23.48
C TYR A 391 33.60 4.94 22.87
N THR A 392 34.09 6.06 23.42
CA THR A 392 35.35 6.69 23.01
C THR A 392 36.56 5.76 23.21
N GLU A 393 36.65 5.05 24.34
CA GLU A 393 37.68 4.03 24.59
C GLU A 393 37.46 2.81 23.68
N TYR A 394 36.21 2.36 23.54
CA TYR A 394 35.87 1.19 22.72
C TYR A 394 36.21 1.38 21.25
N ARG A 395 36.01 2.58 20.68
CA ARG A 395 36.38 2.92 19.29
C ARG A 395 37.86 2.67 18.97
N LYS A 396 38.75 2.81 19.97
CA LYS A 396 40.19 2.59 19.82
C LYS A 396 40.59 1.11 19.87
N SER A 397 39.66 0.22 20.20
CA SER A 397 39.92 -1.21 20.37
C SER A 397 39.98 -2.00 19.07
N GLY A 398 40.65 -3.15 19.08
CA GLY A 398 40.57 -4.12 17.98
C GLY A 398 39.17 -4.70 17.77
N MET A 399 38.33 -4.75 18.82
CA MET A 399 36.95 -5.24 18.73
C MET A 399 36.08 -4.34 17.85
N PHE A 400 36.25 -3.02 17.95
CA PHE A 400 35.56 -2.05 17.09
C PHE A 400 35.85 -2.30 15.60
N HIS A 401 37.09 -2.67 15.26
CA HIS A 401 37.49 -2.96 13.88
C HIS A 401 36.83 -4.23 13.32
N GLY A 402 36.35 -5.13 14.18
CA GLY A 402 35.58 -6.31 13.79
C GLY A 402 34.08 -6.05 13.56
N LEU A 403 33.56 -4.87 13.91
CA LEU A 403 32.14 -4.56 13.75
C LEU A 403 31.71 -4.40 12.28
N LYS A 404 30.44 -4.69 12.01
CA LYS A 404 29.78 -4.37 10.73
C LYS A 404 29.80 -2.86 10.47
N LYS A 405 29.83 -2.46 9.20
CA LYS A 405 29.98 -1.05 8.77
C LYS A 405 28.92 -0.11 9.37
N ASN A 406 27.67 -0.56 9.45
CA ASN A 406 26.57 0.19 10.08
C ASN A 406 26.79 0.40 11.58
N LEU A 407 27.17 -0.64 12.33
CA LEU A 407 27.45 -0.54 13.76
C LEU A 407 28.66 0.35 14.05
N LYS A 408 29.72 0.28 13.22
CA LYS A 408 30.87 1.19 13.30
C LYS A 408 30.44 2.64 13.19
N ARG A 409 29.66 2.97 12.16
CA ARG A 409 29.13 4.32 11.95
C ARG A 409 28.31 4.81 13.14
N ASN A 410 27.45 3.96 13.70
CA ASN A 410 26.62 4.33 14.85
C ASN A 410 27.48 4.55 16.11
N VAL A 411 28.49 3.72 16.35
CA VAL A 411 29.45 3.91 17.45
C VAL A 411 30.25 5.20 17.27
N GLU A 412 30.72 5.51 16.05
CA GLU A 412 31.42 6.78 15.76
C GLU A 412 30.55 8.00 16.09
N LYS A 413 29.26 7.96 15.72
CA LYS A 413 28.29 8.99 16.08
C LYS A 413 28.07 9.11 17.60
N LEU A 414 28.10 8.00 18.35
CA LEU A 414 28.07 8.04 19.82
C LEU A 414 29.32 8.71 20.39
N VAL A 415 30.51 8.42 19.85
CA VAL A 415 31.75 9.07 20.28
C VAL A 415 31.68 10.59 20.04
N GLU A 416 31.19 11.02 18.88
CA GLU A 416 30.97 12.44 18.59
C GLU A 416 29.98 13.11 19.59
N LEU A 417 28.95 12.37 20.05
CA LEU A 417 28.03 12.87 21.07
C LEU A 417 28.69 12.93 22.46
N GLU A 418 29.45 11.91 22.86
CA GLU A 418 30.21 11.88 24.12
C GLU A 418 31.18 13.06 24.21
N GLU A 419 31.94 13.32 23.15
CA GLU A 419 32.91 14.42 23.07
C GLU A 419 32.21 15.79 23.20
N ARG A 420 31.05 15.99 22.55
CA ARG A 420 30.26 17.22 22.69
C ARG A 420 29.78 17.43 24.13
N LEU A 421 29.23 16.40 24.76
CA LEU A 421 28.75 16.47 26.15
C LEU A 421 29.89 16.67 27.17
N ALA A 422 31.11 16.25 26.84
CA ALA A 422 32.28 16.50 27.67
C ALA A 422 32.77 17.96 27.57
N ASN A 423 32.62 18.59 26.41
CA ASN A 423 33.02 19.99 26.19
C ASN A 423 32.03 21.00 26.78
N ASP A 424 30.76 20.61 26.98
CA ASP A 424 29.73 21.45 27.59
C ASP A 424 29.81 21.52 29.13
N LYS A 425 30.72 20.77 29.75
CA LYS A 425 30.98 20.75 31.20
C LYS A 425 32.20 21.57 31.55
#